data_AF-A0A1Z8TXW2-F1
#
_entry.id   AF-A0A1Z8TXW2-F1
#
_cell.length_a   1.000
_cell.length_b   1.000
_cell.length_c   1.000
_cell.angle_alpha   90.00
_cell.angle_beta   90.00
_cell.angle_gamma   90.00
#
_symmetry.space_group_name_H-M   'P 1'
#
loop_
_entity.id
_entity.type
_entity.pdbx_description
1 polymer ?
#
loop_
_entity_poly.entity_id
_entity_poly.type
_entity_poly.pdbx_seq_one_letter_code
_entity_poly.pdbx_strand_id
1 'polypeptide(L)'
;MLGVLSGGRQSCLNPLHSILVFNRTEIARRVLWTATAFDCWTVVVYVDADRGTDHVRRANEAIRRSAVTASERYLLVDLIIKVPKLSRVKMVYSVFGF
;
A
#
# COMPACT_ATOMS: atom_id res chain seq x y z
N MET A 1 33.97 -8.86 -24.72
CA MET A 1 32.54 -8.82 -25.10
C MET A 1 31.74 -9.23 -23.86
N LEU A 2 31.46 -8.28 -22.96
CA LEU A 2 30.74 -8.53 -21.71
C LEU A 2 29.23 -8.37 -21.99
N GLY A 3 28.51 -9.49 -21.95
CA GLY A 3 27.06 -9.52 -22.14
C GLY A 3 26.36 -8.81 -20.99
N VAL A 4 25.70 -7.71 -21.30
CA VAL A 4 24.71 -7.09 -20.41
C VAL A 4 23.56 -8.08 -20.29
N LEU A 5 23.41 -8.69 -19.12
CA LEU A 5 22.17 -9.36 -18.74
C LEU A 5 21.08 -8.28 -18.82
N SER A 6 20.23 -8.38 -19.84
CA SER A 6 18.96 -7.67 -19.92
C SER A 6 18.12 -8.14 -18.73
N GLY A 7 18.30 -7.46 -17.59
CA GLY A 7 17.38 -7.50 -16.46
C GLY A 7 16.06 -6.92 -16.93
N GLY A 8 15.27 -7.76 -17.60
CA GLY A 8 13.90 -7.43 -17.98
C GLY A 8 13.20 -6.94 -16.72
N ARG A 9 12.79 -5.68 -16.73
CA ARG A 9 11.94 -5.13 -15.68
C ARG A 9 10.77 -6.09 -15.56
N GLN A 10 10.68 -6.79 -14.43
CA GLN A 10 9.49 -7.59 -14.14
C GLN A 10 8.35 -6.59 -13.97
N SER A 11 7.66 -6.27 -15.06
CA SER A 11 6.44 -5.47 -15.05
C SER A 11 5.40 -6.29 -14.32
N CYS A 12 4.90 -5.79 -13.20
CA CYS A 12 3.83 -6.45 -12.44
C CYS A 12 2.48 -6.22 -13.11
N LEU A 13 2.37 -6.43 -14.42
CA LEU A 13 1.10 -6.38 -15.16
C LEU A 13 0.18 -7.57 -14.81
N ASN A 14 0.56 -8.39 -13.83
CA ASN A 14 -0.21 -9.52 -13.38
C ASN A 14 -1.09 -9.09 -12.18
N PRO A 15 -2.43 -9.23 -12.23
CA PRO A 15 -3.34 -8.88 -11.13
C PRO A 15 -3.11 -9.68 -9.83
N LEU A 16 -2.13 -10.60 -9.83
CA LEU A 16 -1.53 -11.22 -8.66
C LEU A 16 -0.66 -10.26 -7.82
N HIS A 17 -0.35 -9.06 -8.33
CA HIS A 17 0.55 -8.09 -7.71
C HIS A 17 -0.22 -6.85 -7.24
N SER A 18 -0.90 -6.98 -6.11
CA SER A 18 -1.59 -5.88 -5.44
C SER A 18 -1.09 -5.75 -4.01
N ILE A 19 -0.88 -4.51 -3.58
CA ILE A 19 -0.27 -4.20 -2.30
C ILE A 19 -1.16 -3.27 -1.48
N LEU A 20 -1.43 -3.66 -0.24
CA LEU A 20 -1.96 -2.77 0.78
C LEU A 20 -0.79 -2.06 1.45
N VAL A 21 -0.72 -0.74 1.28
CA VAL A 21 0.22 0.12 1.98
C VAL A 21 -0.47 0.64 3.23
N PHE A 22 -0.10 0.07 4.36
CA PHE A 22 -0.69 0.40 5.65
C PHE A 22 0.28 1.32 6.41
N ASN A 23 0.30 2.58 6.00
CA ASN A 23 1.13 3.63 6.60
C ASN A 23 0.55 5.01 6.24
N ARG A 24 1.18 6.08 6.72
CA ARG A 24 0.78 7.46 6.38
C ARG A 24 1.93 8.25 5.78
N THR A 25 1.60 9.48 5.39
CA THR A 25 2.57 10.54 5.05
C THR A 25 3.64 10.08 4.05
N GLU A 26 4.92 10.32 4.33
CA GLU A 26 6.03 10.17 3.40
C GLU A 26 6.42 8.71 3.17
N ILE A 27 6.30 7.86 4.20
CA ILE A 27 6.57 6.42 4.08
C ILE A 27 5.57 5.77 3.12
N ALA A 28 4.27 6.03 3.31
CA ALA A 28 3.25 5.53 2.39
C ALA A 28 3.52 5.99 0.96
N ARG A 29 3.91 7.26 0.79
CA ARG A 29 4.23 7.84 -0.53
C ARG A 29 5.40 7.14 -1.21
N ARG A 30 6.48 6.82 -0.48
CA ARG A 30 7.65 6.11 -1.03
C ARG A 30 7.29 4.71 -1.51
N VAL A 31 6.54 3.98 -0.70
CA VAL A 31 6.12 2.61 -1.02
C VAL A 31 5.20 2.60 -2.23
N LEU A 32 4.22 3.51 -2.26
CA LEU A 32 3.34 3.68 -3.41
C LEU A 32 4.11 4.02 -4.67
N TRP A 33 5.13 4.90 -4.59
CA TRP A 33 5.93 5.26 -5.75
C TRP A 33 6.66 4.06 -6.34
N THR A 34 7.31 3.25 -5.50
CA THR A 34 7.95 2.01 -5.93
C THR A 34 6.91 1.03 -6.48
N ALA A 35 5.83 0.76 -5.75
CA ALA A 35 4.77 -0.16 -6.19
C ALA A 35 4.19 0.25 -7.54
N THR A 36 3.96 1.55 -7.77
CA THR A 36 3.50 2.10 -9.04
C THR A 36 4.54 1.92 -10.15
N ALA A 37 5.83 2.16 -9.86
CA ALA A 37 6.92 1.95 -10.82
C ALA A 37 7.07 0.48 -11.24
N PHE A 38 6.56 -0.43 -10.42
CA PHE A 38 6.48 -1.86 -10.72
C PHE A 38 5.14 -2.28 -11.35
N ASP A 39 4.20 -1.38 -11.61
CA ASP A 39 2.83 -1.67 -12.11
C ASP A 39 1.92 -2.43 -11.13
N CYS A 40 2.19 -2.37 -9.83
CA CYS A 40 1.32 -2.99 -8.82
C CYS A 40 0.01 -2.20 -8.61
N TRP A 41 -1.10 -2.91 -8.38
CA TRP A 41 -2.33 -2.27 -7.89
C TRP A 41 -2.16 -1.86 -6.44
N THR A 42 -2.31 -0.57 -6.16
CA THR A 42 -2.05 0.01 -4.84
C THR A 42 -3.34 0.29 -4.08
N VAL A 43 -3.40 -0.22 -2.85
CA VAL A 43 -4.50 0.05 -1.91
C VAL A 43 -3.93 0.72 -0.67
N VAL A 44 -4.58 1.77 -0.18
CA VAL A 44 -4.21 2.44 1.08
C VAL A 44 -5.37 2.43 2.05
N VAL A 45 -5.07 2.46 3.34
CA VAL A 45 -6.06 2.75 4.39
C VAL A 45 -5.76 4.11 4.98
N TYR A 46 -6.79 4.94 5.13
CA TYR A 46 -6.65 6.31 5.60
C TYR A 46 -7.76 6.67 6.59
N VAL A 47 -7.53 7.65 7.46
CA VAL A 47 -8.60 8.27 8.27
C VAL A 47 -8.94 9.64 7.73
N ASP A 48 -10.03 10.24 8.20
CA ASP A 48 -10.50 11.53 7.67
C ASP A 48 -9.46 12.65 7.65
N ALA A 49 -8.56 12.69 8.64
CA ALA A 49 -7.43 13.63 8.67
C ALA A 49 -6.50 13.50 7.45
N ASP A 50 -6.39 12.31 6.84
CA ASP A 50 -5.53 12.06 5.69
C ASP A 50 -6.28 12.15 4.35
N ARG A 51 -7.60 12.37 4.33
CA ARG A 51 -8.45 12.29 3.12
C ARG A 51 -7.89 13.08 1.93
N GLY A 52 -7.25 14.20 2.19
CA GLY A 52 -6.68 15.09 1.17
C GLY A 52 -5.19 14.88 0.90
N THR A 53 -4.52 13.92 1.52
CA THR A 53 -3.06 13.76 1.40
C THR A 53 -2.65 13.10 0.08
N ASP A 54 -1.40 13.34 -0.33
CA ASP A 54 -0.87 12.85 -1.62
C ASP A 54 -0.92 11.31 -1.75
N HIS A 55 -0.58 10.58 -0.67
CA HIS A 55 -0.62 9.11 -0.70
C HIS A 55 -2.03 8.55 -0.89
N VAL A 56 -3.07 9.23 -0.38
CA VAL A 56 -4.47 8.84 -0.60
C VAL A 56 -4.90 9.12 -2.04
N ARG A 57 -4.52 10.28 -2.59
CA ARG A 57 -4.89 10.66 -3.97
C ARG A 57 -4.21 9.80 -5.04
N ARG A 58 -3.01 9.28 -4.76
CA ARG A 58 -2.19 8.52 -5.72
C ARG A 58 -2.51 7.03 -5.75
N ALA A 59 -3.13 6.49 -4.70
CA ALA A 59 -3.47 5.07 -4.65
C ALA A 59 -4.58 4.74 -5.66
N ASN A 60 -4.58 3.50 -6.18
CA ASN A 60 -5.67 3.03 -7.04
C ASN A 60 -6.97 2.87 -6.25
N GLU A 61 -6.87 2.44 -4.99
CA GLU A 61 -7.98 2.26 -4.07
C GLU A 61 -7.64 2.82 -2.68
N ALA A 62 -8.59 3.50 -2.07
CA ALA A 62 -8.43 4.08 -0.74
C ALA A 62 -9.59 3.66 0.17
N ILE A 63 -9.27 2.96 1.25
CA ILE A 63 -10.23 2.47 2.22
C ILE A 63 -10.26 3.43 3.40
N ARG A 64 -11.39 4.13 3.54
CA ARG A 64 -11.64 5.00 4.68
C ARG A 64 -11.79 4.16 5.93
N ARG A 65 -11.20 4.65 7.01
CA ARG A 65 -11.37 4.11 8.35
C ARG A 65 -11.79 5.20 9.31
N SER A 66 -12.69 4.86 10.23
CA SER A 66 -13.06 5.69 11.37
C SER A 66 -11.84 6.00 12.25
N ALA A 67 -11.85 7.17 12.88
CA ALA A 67 -10.75 7.65 13.72
C ALA A 67 -10.40 6.63 14.82
N VAL A 68 -9.11 6.53 15.11
CA VAL A 68 -8.57 5.62 16.12
C VAL A 68 -7.74 6.37 17.13
N THR A 69 -7.98 6.05 18.39
CA THR A 69 -7.09 6.41 19.50
C THR A 69 -5.70 5.81 19.27
N ALA A 70 -4.67 6.39 19.88
CA ALA A 70 -3.30 5.86 19.76
C ALA A 70 -3.20 4.38 20.15
N SER A 71 -3.99 3.93 21.13
CA SER A 71 -4.05 2.53 21.58
C SER A 71 -4.67 1.60 20.54
N GLU A 72 -5.66 2.06 19.78
CA GLU A 72 -6.29 1.27 18.71
C GLU A 72 -5.44 1.24 17.42
N ARG A 73 -4.29 1.92 17.41
CA ARG A 73 -3.25 1.75 16.38
C ARG A 73 -2.47 0.44 16.51
N TYR A 74 -2.61 -0.29 17.60
CA TYR A 74 -2.08 -1.66 17.73
C TYR A 74 -3.12 -2.73 17.36
N LEU A 75 -4.42 -2.42 17.44
CA LEU A 75 -5.55 -3.30 17.05
C LEU A 75 -5.73 -3.46 15.53
N LEU A 76 -4.71 -3.12 14.76
CA LEU A 76 -4.76 -3.02 13.29
C LEU A 76 -4.56 -4.34 12.58
N VAL A 77 -4.19 -5.37 13.33
CA VAL A 77 -4.14 -6.76 12.87
C VAL A 77 -5.47 -7.15 12.23
N ASP A 78 -6.59 -6.71 12.80
CA ASP A 78 -7.92 -6.96 12.26
C ASP A 78 -8.13 -6.36 10.87
N LEU A 79 -7.64 -5.14 10.63
CA LEU A 79 -7.68 -4.51 9.31
C LEU A 79 -6.76 -5.22 8.32
N ILE A 80 -5.56 -5.58 8.75
CA ILE A 80 -4.61 -6.34 7.93
C ILE A 80 -5.19 -7.70 7.53
N ILE A 81 -6.01 -8.32 8.38
CA ILE A 81 -6.66 -9.60 8.09
C ILE A 81 -7.94 -9.42 7.26
N LYS A 82 -8.74 -8.38 7.52
CA LYS A 82 -10.06 -8.17 6.88
C LYS A 82 -9.95 -7.49 5.53
N VAL A 83 -9.06 -6.51 5.36
CA VAL A 83 -8.92 -5.75 4.11
C VAL A 83 -8.56 -6.63 2.91
N PRO A 84 -7.61 -7.58 3.00
CA PRO A 84 -7.32 -8.48 1.88
C PRO A 84 -8.48 -9.41 1.51
N LYS A 85 -9.44 -9.63 2.41
CA LYS A 85 -10.67 -10.38 2.09
C LYS A 85 -11.69 -9.54 1.34
N LEU A 86 -11.66 -8.21 1.52
CA LEU A 86 -12.62 -7.27 0.95
C LEU A 86 -12.10 -6.60 -0.34
N SER A 87 -10.79 -6.59 -0.53
CA SER A 87 -10.10 -5.97 -1.67
C SER A 87 -9.34 -7.01 -2.49
N ARG A 88 -8.81 -6.61 -3.64
CA ARG A 88 -7.99 -7.49 -4.48
C ARG A 88 -6.55 -7.68 -3.96
N VAL A 89 -6.24 -7.19 -2.76
CA VAL A 89 -4.89 -7.19 -2.16
C VAL A 89 -4.31 -8.59 -2.00
N LYS A 90 -3.06 -8.77 -2.42
CA LYS A 90 -2.28 -10.02 -2.29
C LYS A 90 -1.09 -9.89 -1.36
N MET A 91 -0.60 -8.67 -1.13
CA MET A 91 0.52 -8.39 -0.25
C MET A 91 0.19 -7.22 0.69
N VAL A 92 0.72 -7.26 1.92
CA VAL A 92 0.60 -6.15 2.86
C VAL A 92 1.99 -5.62 3.18
N TYR A 93 2.17 -4.31 3.03
CA TYR A 93 3.35 -3.61 3.49
C TYR A 93 2.99 -2.77 4.72
N SER A 94 3.65 -3.10 5.83
CA SER A 94 3.59 -2.38 7.10
C SER A 94 4.99 -2.34 7.68
N VAL A 95 5.46 -1.14 8.06
CA VAL A 95 6.67 -0.96 8.86
C VAL A 95 6.26 -0.75 10.31
N PHE A 96 7.02 -1.34 11.24
CA PHE A 96 6.78 -1.17 12.67
C PHE A 96 6.99 0.31 13.07
N GLY A 97 6.00 0.90 13.75
CA GLY A 97 6.00 2.30 14.18
C GLY A 97 4.66 3.01 13.92
N PHE A 98 3.54 2.42 14.36
CA PHE A 98 2.18 2.91 14.12
C PHE A 98 1.73 3.95 15.16
#